data_AF-A0AAD1H032-F1
#
_entry.id   AF-A0AAD1H032-F1
#
_cell.length_a   1.000
_cell.length_b   1.000
_cell.length_c   1.000
_cell.angle_alpha   90.00
_cell.angle_beta   90.00
_cell.angle_gamma   90.00
#
_symmetry.space_group_name_H-M   'P 1'
#
loop_
_entity.id
_entity.type
_entity.pdbx_description
1 polymer ?
#
loop_
_entity_poly.entity_id
_entity_poly.type
_entity_poly.pdbx_seq_one_letter_code
_entity_poly.pdbx_strand_id
1 'polypeptide(L)' 'MICGKHQLCRYWTIGLDRLPDLHFDVEAVYVGVATIVVNYRNQQGRLVNEVLIFDGDLISEGHGTYLHPES' A
#
# COMPACT_ATOMS: atom_id res chain seq x y z
N MET A 1 10.49 -8.23 4.95
CA MET A 1 9.20 -8.83 4.56
C MET A 1 8.42 -9.12 5.83
N ILE A 2 7.15 -8.72 5.89
CA ILE A 2 6.27 -8.93 7.04
C ILE A 2 5.27 -10.01 6.63
N CYS A 3 5.15 -11.08 7.42
CA CYS A 3 4.28 -12.21 7.07
C CYS A 3 3.18 -12.39 8.11
N GLY A 4 1.95 -12.57 7.62
CA GLY A 4 0.78 -12.82 8.45
C GLY A 4 0.11 -11.56 9.02
N LYS A 5 -1.21 -11.63 9.17
CA LYS A 5 -2.07 -10.51 9.55
C LYS A 5 -1.68 -9.85 10.88
N HIS A 6 -1.25 -10.64 11.87
CA HIS A 6 -0.83 -10.10 13.17
C HIS A 6 0.40 -9.20 13.08
N GLN A 7 1.43 -9.63 12.34
CA GLN A 7 2.65 -8.83 12.19
C GLN A 7 2.38 -7.57 11.36
N LEU A 8 1.54 -7.69 10.32
CA LEU A 8 1.11 -6.57 9.50
C LEU A 8 0.30 -5.54 10.31
N CYS A 9 -0.65 -6.01 11.11
CA CYS A 9 -1.44 -5.15 12.00
C CYS A 9 -0.52 -4.37 12.96
N ARG A 10 0.41 -5.06 13.63
CA ARG A 10 1.37 -4.40 14.54
C ARG A 10 2.21 -3.34 13.82
N TYR A 11 2.67 -3.62 12.60
CA TYR A 11 3.42 -2.66 11.80
C TYR A 11 2.59 -1.40 11.51
N TRP A 12 1.34 -1.57 11.07
CA TRP A 12 0.44 -0.45 10.81
C TRP A 12 0.05 0.33 12.06
N THR A 13 -0.18 -0.34 13.20
CA THR A 13 -0.41 0.35 14.48
C THR A 13 0.74 1.29 14.82
N ILE A 14 1.98 0.82 14.72
CA ILE A 14 3.17 1.65 14.96
C ILE A 14 3.27 2.79 13.94
N GLY A 15 2.91 2.53 12.68
CA GLY A 15 2.90 3.54 11.63
C GLY A 15 1.89 4.65 11.90
N LEU A 16 0.66 4.29 12.27
CA LEU A 16 -0.43 5.22 12.59
C LEU A 16 -0.11 6.08 13.81
N ASP A 17 0.46 5.50 14.88
CA ASP A 17 0.87 6.26 16.06
C ASP A 17 1.95 7.31 15.75
N ARG A 18 2.83 7.03 14.78
CA ARG A 18 3.93 7.91 14.39
C ARG A 18 3.54 8.97 13.35
N LEU A 19 2.46 8.75 12.62
CA LEU A 19 2.01 9.61 11.52
C LEU A 19 0.54 10.01 11.77
N PRO A 20 0.28 10.93 12.71
CA PRO A 20 -1.08 11.32 13.06
C PRO A 20 -1.83 12.04 11.93
N ASP A 21 -1.10 12.58 10.96
CA ASP A 21 -1.63 13.23 9.75
C ASP A 21 -1.58 12.32 8.51
N LEU A 22 -1.58 10.99 8.72
CA LEU A 22 -1.58 10.04 7.62
C LEU A 22 -2.88 10.15 6.82
N HIS A 23 -2.77 10.67 5.60
CA HIS A 23 -3.84 10.69 4.61
C HIS A 23 -3.31 10.22 3.25
N PHE A 24 -4.22 9.72 2.43
CA PHE A 24 -3.94 9.23 1.09
C PHE A 24 -4.94 9.84 0.10
N ASP A 25 -4.43 10.44 -0.96
CA ASP A 25 -5.23 10.91 -2.08
C ASP A 25 -5.12 9.88 -3.21
N VAL A 26 -6.20 9.14 -3.46
CA VAL A 26 -6.23 8.11 -4.52
C VAL A 26 -6.26 8.79 -5.88
N GLU A 27 -5.24 8.52 -6.69
CA GLU A 27 -5.07 9.07 -8.03
C GLU A 27 -5.67 8.12 -9.08
N ALA A 28 -5.44 6.82 -8.93
CA ALA A 28 -5.95 5.80 -9.84
C ALA A 28 -6.02 4.41 -9.20
N VAL A 29 -6.90 3.57 -9.74
CA VAL A 29 -6.97 2.15 -9.42
C VAL A 29 -6.88 1.35 -10.71
N TYR A 30 -5.97 0.39 -10.76
CA TYR A 30 -5.76 -0.49 -11.89
C TYR A 30 -6.14 -1.92 -11.50
N VAL A 31 -6.97 -2.56 -12.31
CA VAL A 31 -7.46 -3.92 -12.06
C VAL A 31 -6.85 -4.86 -13.09
N GLY A 32 -6.13 -5.86 -12.60
CA GLY A 32 -5.64 -7.00 -13.35
C GLY A 32 -6.42 -8.28 -13.02
N VAL A 33 -5.95 -9.41 -13.55
CA VAL A 33 -6.65 -10.71 -13.41
C VAL A 33 -6.68 -11.21 -11.95
N ALA A 34 -5.58 -11.03 -11.20
CA ALA A 34 -5.47 -11.41 -9.79
C ALA A 34 -4.73 -10.33 -8.98
N THR A 35 -4.81 -9.09 -9.44
CA THR A 35 -4.01 -7.99 -8.90
C THR A 35 -4.80 -6.69 -8.95
N ILE A 36 -4.71 -5.91 -7.89
CA ILE A 36 -5.16 -4.52 -7.88
C ILE A 36 -3.96 -3.63 -7.56
N VAL A 37 -3.77 -2.57 -8.32
CA VAL A 37 -2.80 -1.52 -8.00
C VAL A 37 -3.54 -0.26 -7.62
N VAL A 38 -3.27 0.26 -6.43
CA VAL A 38 -3.78 1.56 -5.97
C VAL A 38 -2.65 2.57 -6.06
N ASN A 39 -2.76 3.52 -6.97
CA ASN A 39 -1.87 4.66 -7.04
C ASN A 39 -2.44 5.80 -6.19
N TYR A 40 -1.64 6.33 -5.28
CA TYR A 40 -2.05 7.42 -4.41
C TYR A 40 -0.88 8.36 -4.09
N ARG A 41 -1.22 9.59 -3.66
CA ARG A 41 -0.27 10.47 -2.98
C ARG A 41 -0.38 10.30 -1.49
N ASN A 42 0.76 10.13 -0.83
CA ASN A 42 0.80 10.14 0.62
C ASN A 42 0.72 11.57 1.17
N GLN A 43 0.69 11.71 2.50
CA GLN A 43 0.65 12.99 3.21
C GLN A 43 1.81 13.95 2.90
N GLN A 44 2.88 13.47 2.25
CA GLN A 44 4.02 14.27 1.78
C GLN A 44 3.93 14.59 0.28
N GLY A 45 2.79 14.32 -0.37
CA GLY A 45 2.58 14.50 -1.80
C GLY A 45 3.33 13.50 -2.70
N ARG A 46 3.99 12.49 -2.12
CA ARG A 46 4.80 11.51 -2.86
C ARG A 46 3.91 10.45 -3.49
N LEU A 47 4.20 10.09 -4.73
CA LEU A 47 3.51 9.01 -5.43
C LEU A 47 3.96 7.65 -4.90
N VAL A 48 2.96 6.83 -4.59
CA VAL A 48 3.10 5.45 -4.13
C VAL A 48 2.15 4.57 -4.92
N ASN A 49 2.59 3.37 -5.31
CA ASN A 49 1.69 2.32 -5.75
C ASN A 49 1.68 1.21 -4.70
N GLU A 50 0.50 0.90 -4.18
CA GLU A 50 0.27 -0.33 -3.42
C GLU A 50 -0.22 -1.41 -4.38
N VAL A 51 0.59 -2.45 -4.58
CA VAL A 51 0.27 -3.60 -5.43
C VAL A 51 -0.25 -4.72 -4.54
N LEU A 52 -1.48 -5.15 -4.77
CA LEU A 52 -2.16 -6.17 -3.98
C LEU A 52 -2.41 -7.40 -4.84
N ILE A 53 -1.82 -8.54 -4.45
CA ILE A 53 -2.03 -9.83 -5.10
C ILE A 53 -3.14 -10.58 -4.38
N PHE A 54 -4.06 -11.14 -5.15
CA PHE A 54 -5.22 -11.86 -4.64
C PHE A 54 -5.08 -13.37 -4.83
N ASP A 55 -5.53 -14.11 -3.82
CA ASP A 55 -5.84 -15.54 -3.91
C ASP A 55 -7.35 -15.71 -3.63
N GLY A 56 -8.12 -15.92 -4.69
CA GLY A 56 -9.58 -15.80 -4.67
C GLY A 56 -10.01 -14.38 -4.28
N ASP A 57 -10.87 -14.28 -3.26
CA ASP A 57 -11.42 -13.00 -2.79
C ASP A 57 -10.54 -12.28 -1.76
N LEU A 58 -9.38 -12.85 -1.39
CA LEU A 58 -8.53 -12.34 -0.32
C LEU A 58 -7.17 -11.89 -0.86
N ILE A 59 -6.64 -10.82 -0.26
CA ILE A 59 -5.26 -10.38 -0.51
C ILE A 59 -4.31 -11.36 0.17
N SER A 60 -3.40 -11.95 -0.61
CA SER A 60 -2.35 -12.85 -0.13
C SER A 60 -1.01 -12.13 0.02
N GLU A 61 -0.71 -11.16 -0.86
CA GLU A 61 0.55 -10.39 -0.84
C GLU A 61 0.31 -8.90 -1.14
N GLY A 62 1.16 -8.04 -0.59
CA GLY A 62 1.11 -6.60 -0.77
C GLY A 62 2.51 -6.01 -0.94
N HIS A 63 2.67 -5.10 -1.89
CA HIS A 63 3.92 -4.39 -2.15
C HIS A 63 3.67 -2.88 -2.25
N GLY A 64 4.17 -2.15 -1.27
CA GLY A 64 4.31 -0.69 -1.36
C GLY A 64 5.53 -0.34 -2.20
N THR A 65 5.30 0.32 -3.33
CA THR A 65 6.36 0.76 -4.25
C THR A 65 6.35 2.27 -4.37
N TYR A 66 7.54 2.85 -4.33
CA TYR A 66 7.73 4.30 -4.39
C TYR A 66 8.35 4.67 -5.73
N LEU A 67 7.99 5.85 -6.24
CA LEU A 67 8.60 6.36 -7.46
C LEU A 67 10.12 6.48 -7.27
N HIS A 68 10.89 5.83 -8.15
CA HIS A 68 12.33 5.98 -8.15
C HIS A 68 12.69 7.36 -8.74
N PRO A 69 13.63 8.13 -8.14
CA PRO A 69 13.86 9.54 -8.50
C PRO A 69 14.24 9.82 -9.96
N GLU A 70 14.69 8.81 -10.69
CA GLU A 70 15.20 8.92 -12.07
C GLU A 70 14.26 8.28 -13.12
N SER A 71 12.98 8.11 -12.78
CA SER A 71 11.95 7.52 -13.67
C SER A 71 11.21 8.56 -14.50
#